data_AF-A0A7K1KM78-F1
#
_entry.id   AF-A0A7K1KM78-F1
#
_cell.length_a   1.000
_cell.length_b   1.000
_cell.length_c   1.000
_cell.angle_alpha   90.00
_cell.angle_beta   90.00
_cell.angle_gamma   90.00
#
_symmetry.space_group_name_H-M   'P 1'
#
loop_
_entity.id
_entity.type
_entity.pdbx_description
1 polymer ?
#
loop_
_entity_poly.entity_id
_entity_poly.type
_entity_poly.pdbx_seq_one_letter_code
_entity_poly.pdbx_strand_id
1 'polypeptide(L)'
;MTATNTSPPRGGKTMARIAHLVHSAAGLWFTMLLTLVLVTGTLAVFAPEVDQLVFPTMRTVPPGPDAAKINPGALYDAVAREYPGLGITHMDTAVHQRYAPASTTVILPGNQRRNVSVDPYTGSILGEQPRMTVQHFLMRLHAVLFQGVYGFYVVNFSGVVMLVAIVAGLFAYRRFWRGFLKRPRQDRGQRILLGDLHKLIALWSLPFLLIIALSGTWYFYNFPLAHLELVPNVVKTQPAPPSLEQADLEALGPHTPTPLSGVEIVDTVLAAYPDMVVTGLMPPANINMPFVVHGERGEYLLGPEPNAVAVNPFSGEIMAAFLSEDLSLGHFLFQGISQLHHGELLPMRAPWGARMFMKLLWFLLGAGACFLSISGLLIFLGRTRRAAADLGWRRAWRWVRPWGGAMGVFKYVNVLILVGAAAGIVLATTMGGRGAPPPTLTYAPASTGVFHVALRLTPDMRAPSPELLHPGGRVMAFPTFADGHYRDARSILIGITGARGSSGRGVRVMGAEKLAFAPLQLPENMEEAELWVEITSWDGKVHRAQWPLVAGSTADPS
;
A
#
# COMPACT_ATOMS: atom_id res chain seq x y z
N MET A 1 30.18 72.18 -3.30
CA MET A 1 29.10 71.28 -2.84
C MET A 1 28.82 70.27 -3.95
N THR A 2 29.46 69.11 -3.91
CA THR A 2 29.26 68.01 -4.86
C THR A 2 28.39 66.96 -4.19
N ALA A 3 27.11 66.90 -4.58
CA ALA A 3 26.18 65.89 -4.09
C ALA A 3 26.48 64.55 -4.79
N THR A 4 26.92 63.56 -4.02
CA THR A 4 27.07 62.17 -4.44
C THR A 4 25.70 61.51 -4.52
N ASN A 5 25.24 61.27 -5.74
CA ASN A 5 23.99 60.58 -6.03
C ASN A 5 24.20 59.07 -5.86
N THR A 6 23.96 58.55 -4.65
CA THR A 6 23.96 57.11 -4.39
C THR A 6 22.63 56.53 -4.88
N SER A 7 22.67 55.81 -6.00
CA SER A 7 21.53 55.03 -6.47
C SER A 7 21.38 53.76 -5.60
N PRO A 8 20.16 53.38 -5.19
CA PRO A 8 19.96 52.23 -4.31
C PRO A 8 20.22 50.90 -5.06
N PRO A 9 20.57 49.81 -4.34
CA PRO A 9 21.01 48.57 -4.95
C PRO A 9 19.87 47.87 -5.72
N ARG A 10 20.19 47.39 -6.93
CA ARG A 10 19.32 46.63 -7.86
C ARG A 10 19.02 45.19 -7.38
N GLY A 11 18.65 44.98 -6.11
CA GLY A 11 18.48 43.63 -5.53
C GLY A 11 17.35 42.78 -6.13
N GLY A 12 16.32 43.40 -6.71
CA GLY A 12 15.10 42.68 -7.15
C GLY A 12 15.22 41.86 -8.44
N LYS A 13 16.21 42.13 -9.31
CA LYS A 13 16.35 41.46 -10.62
C LYS A 13 17.12 40.13 -10.55
N THR A 14 17.93 39.93 -9.51
CA THR A 14 18.76 38.73 -9.34
C THR A 14 17.95 37.56 -8.81
N MET A 15 17.10 37.77 -7.80
CA MET A 15 16.29 36.71 -7.19
C MET A 15 15.28 36.07 -8.17
N ALA A 16 14.52 36.89 -8.92
CA ALA A 16 13.55 36.36 -9.89
C ALA A 16 14.23 35.57 -11.03
N ARG A 17 15.45 35.95 -11.41
CA ARG A 17 16.25 35.23 -12.40
C ARG A 17 16.73 33.89 -11.85
N ILE A 18 17.25 33.86 -10.62
CA ILE A 18 17.65 32.61 -9.93
C ILE A 18 16.43 31.69 -9.79
N ALA A 19 15.30 32.21 -9.32
CA ALA A 19 14.07 31.45 -9.18
C ALA A 19 13.58 30.86 -10.51
N HIS A 20 13.64 31.64 -11.60
CA HIS A 20 13.33 31.10 -12.93
C HIS A 20 14.30 29.98 -13.34
N LEU A 21 15.59 30.09 -13.03
CA LEU A 21 16.58 29.04 -13.32
C LEU A 21 16.30 27.78 -12.50
N VAL A 22 16.03 27.91 -11.20
CA VAL A 22 15.69 26.78 -10.32
C VAL A 22 14.40 26.10 -10.79
N HIS A 23 13.33 26.87 -11.06
CA HIS A 23 12.08 26.35 -11.61
C HIS A 23 12.30 25.60 -12.93
N SER A 24 13.07 26.21 -13.84
CA SER A 24 13.38 25.59 -15.14
C SER A 24 14.20 24.32 -14.97
N ALA A 25 15.20 24.30 -14.08
CA ALA A 25 16.05 23.15 -13.84
C ALA A 25 15.28 22.00 -13.18
N ALA A 26 14.54 22.27 -12.09
CA ALA A 26 13.74 21.28 -11.39
C ALA A 26 12.70 20.64 -12.31
N GLY A 27 11.95 21.46 -13.04
CA GLY A 27 10.95 20.96 -13.99
C GLY A 27 11.56 20.16 -15.14
N LEU A 28 12.67 20.63 -15.72
CA LEU A 28 13.24 20.05 -16.93
C LEU A 28 14.10 18.81 -16.67
N TRP A 29 14.89 18.81 -15.59
CA TRP A 29 15.71 17.65 -15.22
C TRP A 29 14.86 16.44 -14.85
N PHE A 30 13.64 16.65 -14.35
CA PHE A 30 12.75 15.58 -13.90
C PHE A 30 11.45 15.49 -14.70
N THR A 31 11.34 16.18 -15.85
CA THR A 31 10.06 16.28 -16.60
C THR A 31 9.52 14.92 -17.03
N MET A 32 10.36 13.96 -17.42
CA MET A 32 9.86 12.65 -17.88
C MET A 32 9.29 11.85 -16.71
N LEU A 33 10.03 11.78 -15.60
CA LEU A 33 9.57 11.18 -14.35
C LEU A 33 8.28 11.85 -13.83
N LEU A 34 8.29 13.18 -13.69
CA LEU A 34 7.13 13.94 -13.22
C LEU A 34 5.92 13.74 -14.14
N THR A 35 6.10 13.72 -15.46
CA THR A 35 5.01 13.45 -16.40
C THR A 35 4.43 12.05 -16.19
N LEU A 36 5.28 11.02 -16.07
CA LEU A 36 4.81 9.66 -15.84
C LEU A 36 4.01 9.56 -14.53
N VAL A 37 4.56 10.09 -13.44
CA VAL A 37 3.92 10.05 -12.10
C VAL A 37 2.61 10.84 -12.12
N LEU A 38 2.59 12.06 -12.70
CA LEU A 38 1.38 12.87 -12.78
C LEU A 38 0.30 12.22 -13.66
N VAL A 39 0.66 11.65 -14.81
CA VAL A 39 -0.31 10.98 -15.71
C VAL A 39 -0.89 9.76 -15.03
N THR A 40 -0.04 8.91 -14.44
CA THR A 40 -0.50 7.69 -13.76
C THR A 40 -1.35 8.00 -12.53
N GLY A 41 -0.99 9.03 -11.75
CA GLY A 41 -1.79 9.49 -10.62
C GLY A 41 -3.13 10.10 -11.05
N THR A 42 -3.14 10.87 -12.15
CA THR A 42 -4.38 11.44 -12.72
C THR A 42 -5.33 10.33 -13.17
N LEU A 43 -4.81 9.32 -13.89
CA LEU A 43 -5.62 8.18 -14.32
C LEU A 43 -6.08 7.32 -13.14
N ALA A 44 -5.27 7.21 -12.08
CA ALA A 44 -5.60 6.41 -10.91
C ALA A 44 -6.83 6.90 -10.15
N VAL A 45 -7.18 8.19 -10.27
CA VAL A 45 -8.38 8.76 -9.63
C VAL A 45 -9.63 7.94 -9.97
N PHE A 46 -9.79 7.48 -11.21
CA PHE A 46 -10.95 6.69 -11.65
C PHE A 46 -10.66 5.19 -11.78
N ALA A 47 -9.50 4.72 -11.30
CA ALA A 47 -9.14 3.32 -11.49
C ALA A 47 -10.11 2.32 -10.84
N PRO A 48 -10.68 2.56 -9.63
CA PRO A 48 -11.69 1.67 -9.08
C PRO A 48 -12.94 1.54 -9.96
N GLU A 49 -13.42 2.65 -10.54
CA GLU A 49 -14.56 2.64 -11.46
C GLU A 49 -14.22 1.95 -12.79
N VAL A 50 -13.00 2.13 -13.29
CA VAL A 50 -12.53 1.41 -14.48
C VAL A 50 -12.47 -0.09 -14.20
N ASP A 51 -11.99 -0.50 -13.02
CA ASP A 51 -11.97 -1.92 -12.63
C ASP A 51 -13.39 -2.49 -12.57
N GLN A 52 -14.37 -1.77 -12.03
CA GLN A 52 -15.78 -2.16 -12.04
C GLN A 52 -16.37 -2.30 -13.46
N LEU A 53 -15.87 -1.52 -14.42
CA LEU A 53 -16.30 -1.60 -15.82
C LEU A 53 -15.64 -2.76 -16.58
N VAL A 54 -14.37 -3.05 -16.27
CA VAL A 54 -13.56 -4.03 -16.98
C VAL A 54 -13.75 -5.44 -16.41
N PHE A 55 -13.91 -5.58 -15.10
CA PHE A 55 -13.96 -6.87 -14.41
C PHE A 55 -15.35 -7.12 -13.81
N PRO A 56 -16.14 -8.06 -14.37
CA PRO A 56 -17.47 -8.37 -13.84
C PRO A 56 -17.45 -8.81 -12.37
N THR A 57 -16.40 -9.52 -11.92
CA THR A 57 -16.24 -9.94 -10.52
C THR A 57 -15.97 -8.77 -9.57
N MET A 58 -15.66 -7.57 -10.09
CA MET A 58 -15.46 -6.36 -9.30
C MET A 58 -16.68 -5.43 -9.34
N ARG A 59 -17.85 -5.91 -9.77
CA ARG A 59 -19.08 -5.11 -9.85
C ARG A 59 -20.27 -5.86 -9.25
N THR A 60 -21.07 -5.17 -8.46
CA THR A 60 -22.38 -5.64 -7.96
C THR A 60 -23.52 -4.79 -8.55
N VAL A 61 -24.70 -5.39 -8.65
CA VAL A 61 -25.93 -4.75 -9.09
C VAL A 61 -26.89 -4.68 -7.89
N PRO A 62 -27.17 -3.49 -7.34
CA PRO A 62 -28.14 -3.35 -6.27
C PRO A 62 -29.52 -3.89 -6.69
N PRO A 63 -30.21 -4.67 -5.83
CA PRO A 63 -31.55 -5.21 -6.13
C PRO A 63 -32.64 -4.15 -6.40
N GLY A 64 -32.41 -2.90 -6.00
CA GLY A 64 -33.34 -1.80 -6.21
C GLY A 64 -32.79 -0.43 -5.78
N PRO A 65 -33.58 0.65 -5.93
CA PRO A 65 -33.21 2.01 -5.54
C PRO A 65 -32.85 2.13 -4.05
N ASP A 66 -33.59 1.44 -3.18
CA ASP A 66 -33.49 1.51 -1.72
C ASP A 66 -32.86 0.25 -1.11
N ALA A 67 -32.14 -0.54 -1.92
CA ALA A 67 -31.48 -1.74 -1.42
C ALA A 67 -30.44 -1.38 -0.35
N ALA A 68 -30.62 -1.96 0.84
CA ALA A 68 -29.64 -1.91 1.92
C ALA A 68 -28.67 -3.08 1.81
N LYS A 69 -27.40 -2.83 2.11
CA LYS A 69 -26.40 -3.89 2.26
C LYS A 69 -26.70 -4.70 3.51
N ILE A 70 -26.36 -5.98 3.49
CA ILE A 70 -26.57 -6.86 4.65
C ILE A 70 -25.57 -6.54 5.77
N ASN A 71 -25.78 -7.15 6.94
CA ASN A 71 -24.83 -7.08 8.04
C ASN A 71 -23.43 -7.52 7.57
N PRO A 72 -22.37 -6.71 7.76
CA PRO A 72 -21.01 -7.08 7.39
C PRO A 72 -20.52 -8.41 7.97
N GLY A 73 -20.96 -8.74 9.19
CA GLY A 73 -20.70 -10.03 9.82
C GLY A 73 -21.26 -11.20 9.01
N ALA A 74 -22.43 -11.03 8.39
CA ALA A 74 -23.02 -12.04 7.52
C ALA A 74 -22.22 -12.24 6.22
N LEU A 75 -21.54 -11.19 5.73
CA LEU A 75 -20.61 -11.31 4.59
C LEU A 75 -19.42 -12.18 4.98
N TYR A 76 -18.84 -11.94 6.16
CA TYR A 76 -17.76 -12.77 6.70
C TYR A 76 -18.21 -14.23 6.86
N ASP A 77 -19.37 -14.45 7.47
CA ASP A 77 -19.90 -15.80 7.70
C ASP A 77 -20.20 -16.53 6.38
N ALA A 78 -20.66 -15.83 5.35
CA ALA A 78 -20.88 -16.39 4.02
C ALA A 78 -19.57 -16.88 3.38
N VAL A 79 -18.51 -16.08 3.45
CA VAL A 79 -17.18 -16.48 2.95
C VAL A 79 -16.61 -17.62 3.78
N ALA A 80 -16.69 -17.55 5.10
CA ALA A 80 -16.18 -18.58 5.99
C ALA A 80 -16.86 -19.95 5.75
N ARG A 81 -18.14 -19.94 5.36
CA ARG A 81 -18.90 -21.14 5.00
C ARG A 81 -18.52 -21.71 3.64
N GLU A 82 -18.31 -20.86 2.63
CA GLU A 82 -17.91 -21.30 1.28
C GLU A 82 -16.46 -21.78 1.24
N TYR A 83 -15.59 -21.18 2.05
CA TYR A 83 -14.16 -21.48 2.11
C TYR A 83 -13.76 -22.07 3.48
N PRO A 84 -14.32 -23.22 3.88
CA PRO A 84 -14.04 -23.79 5.19
C PRO A 84 -12.55 -24.10 5.34
N GLY A 85 -11.97 -23.59 6.42
CA GLY A 85 -10.55 -23.77 6.74
C GLY A 85 -9.59 -23.02 5.79
N LEU A 86 -10.05 -22.05 4.99
CA LEU A 86 -9.14 -21.05 4.41
C LEU A 86 -9.01 -19.86 5.37
N GLY A 87 -7.79 -19.33 5.48
CA GLY A 87 -7.54 -18.13 6.27
C GLY A 87 -8.11 -16.90 5.58
N ILE A 88 -9.09 -16.26 6.19
CA ILE A 88 -9.57 -14.92 5.84
C ILE A 88 -8.68 -13.94 6.61
N THR A 89 -8.00 -13.00 5.92
CA THR A 89 -7.11 -12.04 6.61
C THR A 89 -7.78 -10.71 6.90
N HIS A 90 -8.61 -10.27 5.98
CA HIS A 90 -9.26 -8.97 6.02
C HIS A 90 -10.44 -8.98 5.04
N MET A 91 -11.53 -8.33 5.39
CA MET A 91 -12.71 -8.14 4.55
C MET A 91 -13.09 -6.66 4.50
N ASP A 92 -13.01 -6.06 3.32
CA ASP A 92 -13.58 -4.75 3.00
C ASP A 92 -15.07 -4.94 2.69
N THR A 93 -15.94 -4.25 3.42
CA THR A 93 -17.40 -4.39 3.31
C THR A 93 -17.96 -3.63 2.10
N ALA A 94 -17.16 -2.74 1.52
CA ALA A 94 -17.51 -1.78 0.50
C ALA A 94 -18.73 -0.93 0.87
N VAL A 95 -19.08 -0.78 2.15
CA VAL A 95 -20.39 -0.27 2.61
C VAL A 95 -20.84 1.05 1.94
N HIS A 96 -19.91 1.97 1.69
CA HIS A 96 -20.19 3.27 1.04
C HIS A 96 -20.20 3.24 -0.50
N GLN A 97 -19.88 2.10 -1.11
CA GLN A 97 -19.76 1.93 -2.56
C GLN A 97 -20.94 1.14 -3.10
N ARG A 98 -21.86 1.83 -3.78
CA ARG A 98 -23.11 1.23 -4.27
C ARG A 98 -22.91 0.08 -5.27
N TYR A 99 -21.94 0.20 -6.17
CA TYR A 99 -21.72 -0.76 -7.25
C TYR A 99 -20.46 -1.61 -7.07
N ALA A 100 -19.72 -1.43 -5.97
CA ALA A 100 -18.53 -2.21 -5.68
C ALA A 100 -18.88 -3.39 -4.76
N PRO A 101 -18.34 -4.59 -5.04
CA PRO A 101 -18.54 -5.73 -4.18
C PRO A 101 -17.73 -5.56 -2.90
N ALA A 102 -18.18 -6.22 -1.83
CA ALA A 102 -17.31 -6.49 -0.70
C ALA A 102 -16.16 -7.39 -1.19
N SER A 103 -15.00 -7.30 -0.56
CA SER A 103 -13.85 -8.08 -0.97
C SER A 103 -13.06 -8.60 0.20
N THR A 104 -12.47 -9.76 0.04
CA THR A 104 -11.64 -10.36 1.09
C THR A 104 -10.48 -11.14 0.51
N THR A 105 -9.37 -11.15 1.23
CA THR A 105 -8.24 -11.99 0.88
C THR A 105 -8.38 -13.33 1.59
N VAL A 106 -8.54 -14.40 0.80
CA VAL A 106 -8.46 -15.78 1.25
C VAL A 106 -7.07 -16.34 0.96
N ILE A 107 -6.60 -17.21 1.85
CA ILE A 107 -5.29 -17.84 1.71
C ILE A 107 -5.47 -19.34 1.46
N LEU A 108 -5.03 -19.74 0.27
CA LEU A 108 -5.04 -21.10 -0.23
C LEU A 108 -3.84 -21.91 0.31
N PRO A 109 -3.91 -23.25 0.25
CA PRO A 109 -2.76 -24.12 0.50
C PRO A 109 -1.51 -23.64 -0.24
N GLY A 110 -0.35 -23.68 0.44
CA GLY A 110 0.92 -23.22 -0.11
C GLY A 110 1.17 -21.71 0.00
N ASN A 111 0.39 -20.98 0.83
CA ASN A 111 0.50 -19.54 1.10
C ASN A 111 0.18 -18.66 -0.12
N GLN A 112 -0.67 -19.14 -1.02
CA GLN A 112 -1.15 -18.35 -2.14
C GLN A 112 -2.35 -17.49 -1.69
N ARG A 113 -2.26 -16.19 -1.92
CA ARG A 113 -3.35 -15.26 -1.63
C ARG A 113 -4.25 -15.09 -2.85
N ARG A 114 -5.56 -15.03 -2.63
CA ARG A 114 -6.57 -14.66 -3.62
C ARG A 114 -7.51 -13.64 -3.03
N ASN A 115 -7.88 -12.66 -3.83
CA ASN A 115 -8.96 -11.75 -3.48
C ASN A 115 -10.25 -12.33 -4.03
N VAL A 116 -11.26 -12.47 -3.18
CA VAL A 116 -12.59 -12.96 -3.52
C VAL A 116 -13.56 -11.81 -3.36
N SER A 117 -14.45 -11.66 -4.33
CA SER A 117 -15.54 -10.69 -4.28
C SER A 117 -16.81 -11.34 -3.75
N VAL A 118 -17.53 -10.59 -2.94
CA VAL A 118 -18.80 -10.96 -2.32
C VAL A 118 -19.82 -9.87 -2.63
N ASP A 119 -21.03 -10.26 -3.03
CA ASP A 119 -22.11 -9.32 -3.22
C ASP A 119 -22.58 -8.78 -1.86
N PRO A 120 -22.40 -7.47 -1.57
CA PRO A 120 -22.73 -6.90 -0.27
C PRO A 120 -24.25 -6.83 -0.01
N TYR A 121 -25.09 -7.09 -1.01
CA TYR A 121 -26.54 -7.10 -0.88
C TYR A 121 -27.13 -8.49 -0.63
N THR A 122 -26.45 -9.56 -1.07
CA THR A 122 -26.98 -10.93 -1.00
C THR A 122 -26.09 -11.88 -0.20
N GLY A 123 -24.83 -11.54 0.02
CA GLY A 123 -23.82 -12.44 0.60
C GLY A 123 -23.33 -13.52 -0.37
N SER A 124 -23.75 -13.48 -1.64
CA SER A 124 -23.30 -14.45 -2.64
C SER A 124 -21.86 -14.19 -3.09
N ILE A 125 -21.10 -15.26 -3.33
CA ILE A 125 -19.72 -15.17 -3.80
C ILE A 125 -19.73 -14.90 -5.31
N LEU A 126 -19.13 -13.78 -5.72
CA LEU A 126 -19.05 -13.36 -7.13
C LEU A 126 -17.85 -13.97 -7.87
N GLY A 127 -16.88 -14.51 -7.12
CA GLY A 127 -15.69 -15.18 -7.63
C GLY A 127 -14.38 -14.46 -7.30
N GLU A 128 -13.27 -14.96 -7.85
CA GLU A 128 -11.95 -14.39 -7.64
C GLU A 128 -11.73 -13.11 -8.45
N GLN A 129 -11.04 -12.13 -7.85
CA GLN A 129 -10.58 -10.94 -8.53
C GLN A 129 -9.31 -11.23 -9.34
N PRO A 130 -9.11 -10.55 -10.49
CA PRO A 130 -7.86 -10.63 -11.22
C PRO A 130 -6.67 -10.19 -10.35
N ARG A 131 -5.54 -10.90 -10.47
CA ARG A 131 -4.30 -10.52 -9.75
C ARG A 131 -3.75 -9.15 -10.16
N MET A 132 -3.98 -8.75 -11.41
CA MET A 132 -3.50 -7.49 -11.97
C MET A 132 -4.69 -6.72 -12.55
N THR A 133 -5.26 -5.83 -11.73
CA THR A 133 -6.33 -4.92 -12.15
C THR A 133 -5.75 -3.62 -12.71
N VAL A 134 -6.59 -2.76 -13.30
CA VAL A 134 -6.17 -1.44 -13.79
C VAL A 134 -5.72 -0.58 -12.62
N GLN A 135 -6.44 -0.60 -11.49
CA GLN A 135 -6.04 0.09 -10.27
C GLN A 135 -4.69 -0.42 -9.76
N HIS A 136 -4.52 -1.74 -9.65
CA HIS A 136 -3.27 -2.31 -9.15
C HIS A 136 -2.08 -1.93 -10.06
N PHE A 137 -2.27 -1.99 -11.37
CA PHE A 137 -1.26 -1.59 -12.34
C PHE A 137 -0.88 -0.11 -12.21
N LEU A 138 -1.88 0.80 -12.23
CA LEU A 138 -1.65 2.23 -12.14
C LEU A 138 -1.00 2.62 -10.81
N MET A 139 -1.43 2.03 -9.69
CA MET A 139 -0.83 2.28 -8.38
C MET A 139 0.61 1.79 -8.30
N ARG A 140 0.92 0.59 -8.82
CA ARG A 140 2.30 0.10 -8.84
C ARG A 140 3.21 0.93 -9.75
N LEU A 141 2.69 1.44 -10.86
CA LEU A 141 3.45 2.34 -11.72
C LEU A 141 3.63 3.72 -11.08
N HIS A 142 2.58 4.28 -10.50
CA HIS A 142 2.59 5.61 -9.88
C HIS A 142 3.48 5.67 -8.64
N ALA A 143 3.26 4.76 -7.69
CA ALA A 143 3.89 4.82 -6.38
C ALA A 143 5.29 4.22 -6.36
N VAL A 144 5.52 3.11 -7.08
CA VAL A 144 6.78 2.35 -6.99
C VAL A 144 7.46 2.12 -8.34
N LEU A 145 6.93 2.64 -9.44
CA LEU A 145 7.46 2.49 -10.80
C LEU A 145 7.71 1.04 -11.24
N PHE A 146 7.07 0.05 -10.60
CA PHE A 146 7.44 -1.37 -10.72
C PHE A 146 8.91 -1.71 -10.36
N GLN A 147 9.60 -0.85 -9.60
CA GLN A 147 11.00 -1.03 -9.19
C GLN A 147 11.17 -1.24 -7.67
N GLY A 148 10.09 -1.65 -6.99
CA GLY A 148 10.09 -1.91 -5.54
C GLY A 148 10.47 -0.67 -4.72
N VAL A 149 11.28 -0.87 -3.67
CA VAL A 149 11.68 0.20 -2.73
C VAL A 149 12.42 1.34 -3.43
N TYR A 150 13.27 1.04 -4.41
CA TYR A 150 14.00 2.08 -5.15
C TYR A 150 13.06 3.02 -5.90
N GLY A 151 12.09 2.45 -6.63
CA GLY A 151 11.10 3.26 -7.34
C GLY A 151 10.24 4.07 -6.39
N PHE A 152 9.88 3.49 -5.23
CA PHE A 152 9.16 4.21 -4.18
C PHE A 152 9.91 5.45 -3.69
N TYR A 153 11.21 5.34 -3.42
CA TYR A 153 12.02 6.47 -2.99
C TYR A 153 12.16 7.54 -4.08
N VAL A 154 12.32 7.14 -5.33
CA VAL A 154 12.41 8.05 -6.49
C VAL A 154 11.11 8.84 -6.68
N VAL A 155 9.95 8.18 -6.58
CA VAL A 155 8.64 8.83 -6.68
C VAL A 155 8.42 9.80 -5.54
N ASN A 156 8.70 9.40 -4.30
CA ASN A 156 8.57 10.28 -3.13
C ASN A 156 9.46 11.53 -3.27
N PHE A 157 10.70 11.36 -3.74
CA PHE A 157 11.60 12.48 -4.01
C PHE A 157 11.05 13.46 -5.07
N SER A 158 10.28 12.97 -6.03
CA SER A 158 9.64 13.82 -7.04
C SER A 158 8.67 14.85 -6.44
N GLY A 159 8.06 14.55 -5.28
CA GLY A 159 7.25 15.50 -4.52
C GLY A 159 8.07 16.71 -4.04
N VAL A 160 9.29 16.48 -3.56
CA VAL A 160 10.24 17.53 -3.15
C VAL A 160 10.63 18.39 -4.35
N VAL A 161 10.97 17.75 -5.47
CA VAL A 161 11.32 18.44 -6.73
C VAL A 161 10.16 19.32 -7.20
N MET A 162 8.92 18.80 -7.14
CA MET A 162 7.73 19.54 -7.50
C MET A 162 7.49 20.72 -6.55
N LEU A 163 7.68 20.56 -5.24
CA LEU A 163 7.56 21.64 -4.26
C LEU A 163 8.57 22.76 -4.54
N VAL A 164 9.84 22.42 -4.77
CA VAL A 164 10.89 23.36 -5.16
C VAL A 164 10.53 24.10 -6.45
N ALA A 165 10.01 23.37 -7.46
CA ALA A 165 9.58 23.97 -8.71
C ALA A 165 8.42 24.95 -8.52
N ILE A 166 7.42 24.63 -7.70
CA ILE A 166 6.29 25.53 -7.39
C ILE A 166 6.78 26.80 -6.70
N VAL A 167 7.55 26.66 -5.62
CA VAL A 167 8.07 27.79 -4.84
C VAL A 167 8.92 28.70 -5.74
N ALA A 168 9.85 28.12 -6.50
CA ALA A 168 10.67 28.87 -7.44
C ALA A 168 9.83 29.55 -8.56
N GLY A 169 8.77 28.90 -9.03
CA GLY A 169 7.83 29.45 -10.01
C GLY A 169 7.12 30.70 -9.48
N LEU A 170 6.66 30.69 -8.23
CA LEU A 170 6.01 31.84 -7.58
C LEU A 170 6.96 33.03 -7.42
N PHE A 171 8.23 32.78 -7.04
CA PHE A 171 9.24 33.84 -6.97
C PHE A 171 9.64 34.39 -8.35
N ALA A 172 9.61 33.55 -9.39
CA ALA A 172 9.89 33.97 -10.77
C ALA A 172 8.74 34.80 -11.37
N TYR A 173 7.49 34.40 -11.15
CA TYR A 173 6.30 35.11 -11.64
C TYR A 173 5.83 36.17 -10.64
N ARG A 174 6.62 37.24 -10.52
CA ARG A 174 6.34 38.33 -9.57
C ARG A 174 4.94 38.92 -9.80
N ARG A 175 4.18 39.15 -8.72
CA ARG A 175 2.78 39.57 -8.75
C ARG A 175 1.86 38.54 -9.44
N PHE A 176 2.10 37.25 -9.22
CA PHE A 176 1.31 36.15 -9.80
C PHE A 176 -0.21 36.34 -9.61
N TRP A 177 -0.64 36.96 -8.52
CA TRP A 177 -2.05 37.27 -8.23
C TRP A 177 -2.74 38.12 -9.30
N ARG A 178 -2.00 38.91 -10.09
CA ARG A 178 -2.56 39.63 -11.25
C ARG A 178 -2.78 38.75 -12.48
N GLY A 179 -2.36 37.49 -12.43
CA GLY A 179 -2.40 36.54 -13.53
C GLY A 179 -3.70 35.74 -13.65
N PHE A 180 -4.50 35.62 -12.57
CA PHE A 180 -5.67 34.73 -12.52
C PHE A 180 -6.70 34.99 -13.63
N LEU A 181 -6.89 36.26 -14.01
CA LEU A 181 -7.87 36.68 -15.02
C LEU A 181 -7.22 37.17 -16.31
N LYS A 182 -5.91 36.95 -16.49
CA LYS A 182 -5.20 37.43 -17.66
C LYS A 182 -5.46 36.51 -18.85
N ARG A 183 -6.16 37.01 -19.87
CA ARG A 183 -6.43 36.27 -21.10
C ARG A 183 -5.13 35.87 -21.82
N PRO A 184 -4.96 34.58 -22.20
CA PRO A 184 -3.82 34.14 -22.99
C PRO A 184 -3.77 34.83 -24.35
N ARG A 185 -2.58 35.24 -24.78
CA ARG A 185 -2.40 35.92 -26.08
C ARG A 185 -2.35 34.89 -27.22
N GLN A 186 -3.44 34.80 -27.97
CA GLN A 186 -3.58 33.86 -29.10
C GLN A 186 -2.92 34.39 -30.39
N ASP A 187 -2.79 35.71 -30.54
CA ASP A 187 -2.28 36.43 -31.70
C ASP A 187 -0.74 36.48 -31.79
N ARG A 188 -0.02 36.04 -30.74
CA ARG A 188 1.44 36.20 -30.62
C ARG A 188 2.23 34.91 -30.88
N GLY A 189 1.59 33.93 -31.50
CA GLY A 189 2.17 32.65 -31.88
C GLY A 189 2.22 31.60 -30.76
N GLN A 190 2.33 30.33 -31.15
CA GLN A 190 2.13 29.16 -30.29
C GLN A 190 2.98 29.16 -29.01
N ARG A 191 4.26 29.55 -29.07
CA ARG A 191 5.15 29.58 -27.89
C ARG A 191 4.67 30.55 -26.81
N ILE A 192 4.17 31.73 -27.22
CA ILE A 192 3.69 32.75 -26.27
C ILE A 192 2.36 32.30 -25.68
N LEU A 193 1.47 31.75 -26.51
CA LEU A 193 0.21 31.15 -26.06
C LEU A 193 0.44 30.03 -25.04
N LEU A 194 1.32 29.06 -25.34
CA LEU A 194 1.71 27.98 -24.42
C LEU A 194 2.27 28.53 -23.10
N GLY A 195 3.14 29.55 -23.16
CA GLY A 195 3.68 30.17 -21.96
C GLY A 195 2.64 30.93 -21.12
N ASP A 196 1.65 31.53 -21.75
CA ASP A 196 0.54 32.19 -21.06
C ASP A 196 -0.44 31.16 -20.46
N LEU A 197 -0.76 30.08 -21.18
CA LEU A 197 -1.54 28.95 -20.68
C LEU A 197 -0.85 28.23 -19.52
N HIS A 198 0.45 27.97 -19.62
CA HIS A 198 1.23 27.36 -18.54
C HIS A 198 1.14 28.18 -17.25
N LYS A 199 1.29 29.51 -17.35
CA LYS A 199 1.15 30.41 -16.20
C LYS A 199 -0.29 30.44 -15.65
N LEU A 200 -1.29 30.49 -16.52
CA LEU A 200 -2.69 30.55 -16.12
C LEU A 200 -3.14 29.26 -15.42
N ILE A 201 -2.89 28.11 -16.04
CA ILE A 201 -3.25 26.79 -15.50
C ILE A 201 -2.50 26.55 -14.19
N ALA A 202 -1.19 26.83 -14.12
CA ALA A 202 -0.41 26.68 -12.89
C ALA A 202 -0.98 27.47 -11.72
N LEU A 203 -1.54 28.64 -12.00
CA LEU A 203 -2.07 29.52 -10.98
C LEU A 203 -3.45 29.06 -10.49
N TRP A 204 -4.34 28.63 -11.40
CA TRP A 204 -5.64 28.07 -11.04
C TRP A 204 -5.55 26.69 -10.37
N SER A 205 -4.54 25.89 -10.72
CA SER A 205 -4.27 24.61 -10.08
C SER A 205 -3.33 24.72 -8.87
N LEU A 206 -2.90 25.92 -8.47
CA LEU A 206 -1.90 26.10 -7.42
C LEU A 206 -2.25 25.43 -6.08
N PRO A 207 -3.49 25.53 -5.55
CA PRO A 207 -3.85 24.85 -4.31
C PRO A 207 -3.68 23.32 -4.42
N PHE A 208 -4.13 22.73 -5.53
CA PHE A 208 -3.96 21.31 -5.81
C PHE A 208 -2.49 20.92 -5.95
N LEU A 209 -1.71 21.69 -6.72
CA LEU A 209 -0.28 21.45 -6.89
C LEU A 209 0.46 21.49 -5.55
N LEU A 210 0.08 22.39 -4.64
CA LEU A 210 0.64 22.43 -3.29
C LEU A 210 0.26 21.19 -2.48
N ILE A 211 -1.00 20.76 -2.52
CA ILE A 211 -1.44 19.53 -1.84
C ILE A 211 -0.64 18.33 -2.33
N ILE A 212 -0.51 18.14 -3.64
CA ILE A 212 0.23 17.00 -4.23
C ILE A 212 1.73 17.09 -3.94
N ALA A 213 2.33 18.29 -4.00
CA ALA A 213 3.75 18.46 -3.71
C ALA A 213 4.08 18.25 -2.22
N LEU A 214 3.24 18.76 -1.33
CA LEU A 214 3.39 18.61 0.11
C LEU A 214 3.16 17.16 0.54
N SER A 215 2.15 16.49 0.00
CA SER A 215 1.92 15.07 0.27
C SER A 215 3.06 14.18 -0.23
N GLY A 216 3.56 14.39 -1.45
CA GLY A 216 4.75 13.67 -1.94
C GLY A 216 5.99 13.94 -1.09
N THR A 217 6.20 15.19 -0.65
CA THR A 217 7.29 15.57 0.27
C THR A 217 7.12 14.90 1.64
N TRP A 218 5.89 14.81 2.14
CA TRP A 218 5.57 14.14 3.40
C TRP A 218 5.83 12.63 3.31
N TYR A 219 5.51 11.98 2.20
CA TYR A 219 5.88 10.60 1.96
C TYR A 219 7.40 10.42 1.86
N PHE A 220 8.12 11.36 1.26
CA PHE A 220 9.59 11.35 1.28
C PHE A 220 10.16 11.43 2.70
N TYR A 221 9.55 12.24 3.56
CA TYR A 221 9.93 12.32 4.97
C TYR A 221 9.67 10.99 5.71
N ASN A 222 8.46 10.45 5.64
CA ASN A 222 8.07 9.27 6.44
C ASN A 222 8.65 7.95 5.92
N PHE A 223 8.81 7.83 4.61
CA PHE A 223 9.37 6.62 4.02
C PHE A 223 10.88 6.74 3.94
N PRO A 224 11.54 7.18 2.86
CA PRO A 224 13.00 7.07 2.76
C PRO A 224 13.75 7.71 3.94
N LEU A 225 13.35 8.87 4.46
CA LEU A 225 14.11 9.49 5.54
C LEU A 225 13.88 8.82 6.90
N ALA A 226 12.64 8.72 7.36
CA ALA A 226 12.35 8.15 8.69
C ALA A 226 12.53 6.62 8.72
N HIS A 227 12.19 5.90 7.65
CA HIS A 227 12.42 4.45 7.54
C HIS A 227 13.91 4.09 7.50
N LEU A 228 14.77 4.96 6.95
CA LEU A 228 16.23 4.79 7.00
C LEU A 228 16.85 5.46 8.24
N GLU A 229 16.03 5.86 9.21
CA GLU A 229 16.45 6.48 10.48
C GLU A 229 17.29 7.76 10.32
N LEU A 230 17.17 8.45 9.17
CA LEU A 230 17.87 9.70 8.88
C LEU A 230 17.19 10.92 9.52
N VAL A 231 15.92 10.79 9.90
CA VAL A 231 15.13 11.81 10.60
C VAL A 231 14.25 11.13 11.66
N PRO A 232 13.78 11.87 12.69
CA PRO A 232 12.88 11.30 13.70
C PRO A 232 11.57 10.80 13.09
N ASN A 233 11.06 9.65 13.55
CA ASN A 233 9.72 9.21 13.18
C ASN A 233 8.66 9.96 14.02
N VAL A 234 7.89 10.84 13.36
CA VAL A 234 6.83 11.64 13.98
C VAL A 234 5.48 10.94 14.00
N VAL A 235 5.33 9.84 13.25
CA VAL A 235 4.12 9.01 13.25
C VAL A 235 4.33 7.90 14.27
N LYS A 236 3.76 8.09 15.46
CA LYS A 236 3.80 7.08 16.52
C LYS A 236 3.07 5.82 16.04
N THR A 237 3.70 4.67 16.26
CA THR A 237 3.06 3.36 16.06
C THR A 237 1.86 3.28 16.98
N GLN A 238 0.69 2.95 16.44
CA GLN A 238 -0.48 2.65 17.26
C GLN A 238 -0.21 1.37 18.08
N PRO A 239 -0.73 1.28 19.31
CA PRO A 239 -0.66 0.05 20.09
C PRO A 239 -1.32 -1.09 19.31
N ALA A 240 -0.69 -2.27 19.37
CA ALA A 240 -1.31 -3.47 18.81
C ALA A 240 -2.58 -3.82 19.60
N PRO A 241 -3.59 -4.43 18.97
CA PRO A 241 -4.73 -5.00 19.69
C PRO A 241 -4.25 -5.95 20.80
N PRO A 242 -4.89 -5.91 21.99
CA PRO A 242 -4.52 -6.82 23.08
C PRO A 242 -4.76 -8.27 22.64
N SER A 243 -3.83 -9.16 22.98
CA SER A 243 -4.02 -10.59 22.84
C SER A 243 -4.85 -11.13 24.01
N LEU A 244 -5.61 -12.20 23.78
CA LEU A 244 -6.27 -12.95 24.85
C LEU A 244 -5.21 -13.50 25.82
N GLU A 245 -5.46 -13.31 27.10
CA GLU A 245 -4.58 -13.77 28.16
C GLU A 245 -4.73 -15.27 28.39
N GLN A 246 -3.78 -15.84 29.13
CA GLN A 246 -3.83 -17.25 29.50
C GLN A 246 -5.11 -17.59 30.27
N ALA A 247 -5.57 -16.69 31.15
CA ALA A 247 -6.80 -16.85 31.90
C ALA A 247 -8.05 -16.91 31.00
N ASP A 248 -8.12 -16.07 29.96
CA ASP A 248 -9.21 -16.09 28.98
C ASP A 248 -9.28 -17.44 28.26
N LEU A 249 -8.12 -17.99 27.88
CA LEU A 249 -8.04 -19.29 27.24
C LEU A 249 -8.38 -20.44 28.22
N GLU A 250 -8.10 -20.30 29.51
CA GLU A 250 -8.47 -21.29 30.53
C GLU A 250 -9.99 -21.30 30.79
N ALA A 251 -10.62 -20.13 30.75
CA ALA A 251 -12.05 -19.97 30.94
C ALA A 251 -12.89 -20.67 29.86
N LEU A 252 -12.33 -20.92 28.67
CA LEU A 252 -12.99 -21.67 27.58
C LEU A 252 -13.17 -23.17 27.89
N GLY A 253 -12.47 -23.68 28.91
CA GLY A 253 -12.60 -25.07 29.36
C GLY A 253 -11.82 -26.08 28.50
N PRO A 254 -12.07 -27.38 28.68
CA PRO A 254 -11.26 -28.45 28.10
C PRO A 254 -11.68 -28.89 26.69
N HIS A 255 -12.72 -28.27 26.12
CA HIS A 255 -13.26 -28.61 24.81
C HIS A 255 -12.88 -27.56 23.78
N THR A 256 -12.85 -27.95 22.50
CA THR A 256 -12.60 -27.03 21.40
C THR A 256 -13.65 -25.92 21.39
N PRO A 257 -13.24 -24.64 21.57
CA PRO A 257 -14.18 -23.56 21.67
C PRO A 257 -14.74 -23.21 20.28
N THR A 258 -16.03 -22.92 20.24
CA THR A 258 -16.69 -22.39 19.04
C THR A 258 -16.64 -20.86 19.12
N PRO A 259 -15.98 -20.18 18.17
CA PRO A 259 -16.02 -18.72 18.12
C PRO A 259 -17.43 -18.24 17.75
N LEU A 260 -17.75 -17.03 18.19
CA LEU A 260 -18.96 -16.31 17.77
C LEU A 260 -18.94 -16.09 16.25
N SER A 261 -20.13 -16.02 15.66
CA SER A 261 -20.33 -15.63 14.27
C SER A 261 -19.91 -14.18 14.03
N GLY A 262 -19.58 -13.86 12.78
CA GLY A 262 -19.29 -12.49 12.38
C GLY A 262 -20.47 -11.56 12.69
N VAL A 263 -21.71 -12.03 12.50
CA VAL A 263 -22.91 -11.26 12.85
C VAL A 263 -22.95 -10.91 14.32
N GLU A 264 -22.76 -11.87 15.22
CA GLU A 264 -22.76 -11.62 16.67
C GLU A 264 -21.68 -10.61 17.06
N ILE A 265 -20.46 -10.74 16.53
CA ILE A 265 -19.37 -9.80 16.81
C ILE A 265 -19.71 -8.38 16.32
N VAL A 266 -20.23 -8.25 15.09
CA VAL A 266 -20.61 -6.95 14.54
C VAL A 266 -21.76 -6.33 15.32
N ASP A 267 -22.76 -7.12 15.71
CA ASP A 267 -23.89 -6.65 16.51
C ASP A 267 -23.44 -6.16 17.90
N THR A 268 -22.49 -6.85 18.54
CA THR A 268 -21.89 -6.36 19.79
C THR A 268 -21.20 -5.01 19.62
N VAL A 269 -20.45 -4.82 18.54
CA VAL A 269 -19.78 -3.54 18.27
C VAL A 269 -20.79 -2.43 17.98
N LEU A 270 -21.82 -2.71 17.18
CA LEU A 270 -22.87 -1.72 16.87
C LEU A 270 -23.76 -1.39 18.07
N ALA A 271 -23.93 -2.31 19.02
CA ALA A 271 -24.61 -2.03 20.28
C ALA A 271 -23.81 -1.06 21.15
N ALA A 272 -22.47 -1.18 21.17
CA ALA A 272 -21.59 -0.28 21.91
C ALA A 272 -21.33 1.05 21.18
N TYR A 273 -21.28 1.04 19.85
CA TYR A 273 -21.01 2.18 18.99
C TYR A 273 -22.09 2.33 17.90
N PRO A 274 -23.30 2.80 18.23
CA PRO A 274 -24.43 2.85 17.30
C PRO A 274 -24.25 3.79 16.10
N ASP A 275 -23.29 4.72 16.18
CA ASP A 275 -22.94 5.68 15.13
C ASP A 275 -21.86 5.15 14.16
N MET A 276 -21.28 3.98 14.46
CA MET A 276 -20.23 3.36 13.65
C MET A 276 -20.79 2.69 12.40
N VAL A 277 -20.17 2.99 11.26
CA VAL A 277 -20.41 2.29 10.00
C VAL A 277 -19.24 1.36 9.75
N VAL A 278 -19.50 0.05 9.75
CA VAL A 278 -18.47 -0.98 9.64
C VAL A 278 -17.95 -1.08 8.20
N THR A 279 -16.69 -0.71 8.01
CA THR A 279 -16.00 -0.65 6.72
C THR A 279 -15.09 -1.84 6.48
N GLY A 280 -14.61 -2.47 7.56
CA GLY A 280 -13.68 -3.59 7.48
C GLY A 280 -13.84 -4.58 8.62
N LEU A 281 -13.53 -5.85 8.35
CA LEU A 281 -13.47 -6.92 9.35
C LEU A 281 -12.11 -7.62 9.26
N MET A 282 -11.43 -7.72 10.39
CA MET A 282 -10.18 -8.43 10.53
C MET A 282 -10.38 -9.59 11.52
N PRO A 283 -10.71 -10.79 11.04
CA PRO A 283 -10.90 -11.95 11.90
C PRO A 283 -9.61 -12.33 12.62
N PRO A 284 -9.71 -13.04 13.76
CA PRO A 284 -8.56 -13.36 14.58
C PRO A 284 -7.56 -14.21 13.79
N ALA A 285 -6.33 -13.71 13.70
CA ALA A 285 -5.26 -14.45 13.05
C ALA A 285 -4.90 -15.72 13.82
N ASN A 286 -5.20 -15.87 15.11
CA ASN A 286 -5.05 -17.12 15.85
C ASN A 286 -5.94 -17.07 17.10
N ILE A 287 -5.97 -18.15 17.87
CA ILE A 287 -6.86 -18.27 19.05
C ILE A 287 -6.59 -17.24 20.15
N ASN A 288 -5.40 -16.64 20.18
CA ASN A 288 -5.03 -15.60 21.15
C ASN A 288 -5.25 -14.18 20.60
N MET A 289 -5.75 -14.02 19.39
CA MET A 289 -5.97 -12.69 18.81
C MET A 289 -7.45 -12.31 18.87
N PRO A 290 -7.76 -11.02 19.03
CA PRO A 290 -9.12 -10.54 18.97
C PRO A 290 -9.64 -10.55 17.52
N PHE A 291 -10.96 -10.58 17.37
CA PHE A 291 -11.62 -10.16 16.14
C PHE A 291 -11.65 -8.63 16.14
N VAL A 292 -11.09 -7.99 15.12
CA VAL A 292 -11.08 -6.52 15.03
C VAL A 292 -12.11 -6.05 14.01
N VAL A 293 -13.02 -5.18 14.44
CA VAL A 293 -14.03 -4.52 13.59
C VAL A 293 -13.58 -3.10 13.30
N HIS A 294 -13.41 -2.77 12.02
CA HIS A 294 -13.03 -1.43 11.56
C HIS A 294 -14.25 -0.66 11.06
N GLY A 295 -14.23 0.66 11.25
CA GLY A 295 -15.33 1.50 10.82
C GLY A 295 -15.05 2.99 10.90
N GLU A 296 -15.86 3.75 10.17
CA GLU A 296 -15.93 5.21 10.30
C GLU A 296 -17.11 5.61 11.19
N ARG A 297 -16.97 6.73 11.88
CA ARG A 297 -18.06 7.43 12.59
C ARG A 297 -18.37 8.77 11.89
N GLY A 298 -17.81 8.92 10.69
CA GLY A 298 -18.05 9.99 9.74
C GLY A 298 -17.14 11.19 9.91
N GLU A 299 -15.88 10.87 10.21
CA GLU A 299 -14.74 11.74 10.27
C GLU A 299 -14.43 12.37 8.91
N TYR A 300 -13.83 13.55 8.96
CA TYR A 300 -13.30 14.21 7.76
C TYR A 300 -11.80 13.97 7.67
N LEU A 301 -11.29 13.82 6.45
CA LEU A 301 -9.86 13.64 6.17
C LEU A 301 -9.24 12.37 6.79
N LEU A 302 -10.04 11.40 7.20
CA LEU A 302 -9.52 10.09 7.60
C LEU A 302 -9.97 9.02 6.60
N GLY A 303 -9.21 7.92 6.53
CA GLY A 303 -9.46 6.84 5.59
C GLY A 303 -10.71 6.01 5.94
N PRO A 304 -10.91 4.86 5.30
CA PRO A 304 -12.07 4.00 5.54
C PRO A 304 -12.08 3.37 6.93
N GLU A 305 -10.91 3.20 7.55
CA GLU A 305 -10.74 2.44 8.79
C GLU A 305 -10.07 3.27 9.90
N PRO A 306 -10.62 4.45 10.26
CA PRO A 306 -10.01 5.32 11.24
C PRO A 306 -10.21 4.84 12.67
N ASN A 307 -11.24 4.01 12.90
CA ASN A 307 -11.53 3.38 14.18
C ASN A 307 -11.39 1.86 14.06
N ALA A 308 -10.99 1.23 15.16
CA ALA A 308 -10.89 -0.22 15.29
C ALA A 308 -11.37 -0.65 16.68
N VAL A 309 -12.26 -1.64 16.75
CA VAL A 309 -12.75 -2.22 18.00
C VAL A 309 -12.33 -3.68 18.06
N ALA A 310 -11.52 -4.04 19.05
CA ALA A 310 -11.02 -5.39 19.28
C ALA A 310 -11.99 -6.12 20.22
N VAL A 311 -12.55 -7.22 19.73
CA VAL A 311 -13.55 -8.04 20.42
C VAL A 311 -12.99 -9.44 20.67
N ASN A 312 -13.22 -9.97 21.86
CA ASN A 312 -12.92 -11.36 22.17
C ASN A 312 -13.80 -12.27 21.30
N PRO A 313 -13.22 -13.10 20.42
CA PRO A 313 -13.98 -13.88 19.45
C PRO A 313 -14.84 -14.98 20.08
N PHE A 314 -14.70 -15.27 21.37
CA PHE A 314 -15.46 -16.31 22.07
C PHE A 314 -16.49 -15.75 23.04
N SER A 315 -16.13 -14.72 23.81
CA SER A 315 -17.05 -14.11 24.80
C SER A 315 -17.87 -12.95 24.24
N GLY A 316 -17.43 -12.33 23.14
CA GLY A 316 -18.01 -11.10 22.61
C GLY A 316 -17.62 -9.85 23.39
N GLU A 317 -16.77 -9.96 24.42
CA GLU A 317 -16.33 -8.82 25.21
C GLU A 317 -15.46 -7.86 24.37
N ILE A 318 -15.72 -6.55 24.48
CA ILE A 318 -14.89 -5.52 23.85
C ILE A 318 -13.62 -5.37 24.70
N MET A 319 -12.49 -5.83 24.17
CA MET A 319 -11.20 -5.82 24.85
C MET A 319 -10.49 -4.47 24.75
N ALA A 320 -10.63 -3.79 23.60
CA ALA A 320 -10.07 -2.47 23.37
C ALA A 320 -10.79 -1.75 22.23
N ALA A 321 -10.79 -0.41 22.29
CA ALA A 321 -11.22 0.44 21.19
C ALA A 321 -10.12 1.45 20.87
N PHE A 322 -9.77 1.53 19.59
CA PHE A 322 -8.81 2.48 19.03
C PHE A 322 -9.61 3.47 18.18
N LEU A 323 -9.99 4.59 18.78
CA LEU A 323 -10.86 5.57 18.14
C LEU A 323 -10.06 6.71 17.52
N SER A 324 -10.65 7.32 16.50
CA SER A 324 -10.10 8.45 15.75
C SER A 324 -9.86 9.68 16.64
N GLU A 325 -10.62 9.78 17.73
CA GLU A 325 -10.56 10.83 18.75
C GLU A 325 -9.23 10.81 19.53
N ASP A 326 -8.61 9.63 19.67
CA ASP A 326 -7.37 9.43 20.43
C ASP A 326 -6.11 9.48 19.54
N LEU A 327 -6.28 9.82 18.26
CA LEU A 327 -5.16 9.87 17.33
C LEU A 327 -4.17 10.98 17.71
N SER A 328 -2.90 10.60 17.81
CA SER A 328 -1.83 11.59 17.86
C SER A 328 -1.86 12.48 16.63
N LEU A 329 -1.45 13.75 16.79
CA LEU A 329 -1.37 14.71 15.67
C LEU A 329 -0.58 14.16 14.47
N GLY A 330 0.52 13.43 14.71
CA GLY A 330 1.33 12.82 13.66
C GLY A 330 0.54 11.78 12.85
N HIS A 331 -0.25 10.93 13.53
CA HIS A 331 -1.08 9.93 12.88
C HIS A 331 -2.26 10.55 12.12
N PHE A 332 -2.91 11.54 12.73
CA PHE A 332 -3.97 12.32 12.07
C PHE A 332 -3.46 13.00 10.79
N LEU A 333 -2.32 13.69 10.86
CA LEU A 333 -1.71 14.34 9.69
C LEU A 333 -1.29 13.31 8.63
N PHE A 334 -0.75 12.17 9.04
CA PHE A 334 -0.39 11.11 8.09
C PHE A 334 -1.59 10.59 7.32
N GLN A 335 -2.70 10.29 8.01
CA GLN A 335 -3.94 9.87 7.36
C GLN A 335 -4.53 11.00 6.49
N GLY A 336 -4.62 12.22 7.03
CA GLY A 336 -5.17 13.38 6.33
C GLY A 336 -4.43 13.76 5.07
N ILE A 337 -3.10 13.74 5.10
CA ILE A 337 -2.27 13.99 3.91
C ILE A 337 -2.52 12.90 2.87
N SER A 338 -2.73 11.65 3.29
CA SER A 338 -3.08 10.56 2.38
C SER A 338 -4.43 10.79 1.71
N GLN A 339 -5.46 11.15 2.48
CA GLN A 339 -6.79 11.45 1.93
C GLN A 339 -6.76 12.65 0.96
N LEU A 340 -6.02 13.71 1.31
CA LEU A 340 -5.82 14.88 0.46
C LEU A 340 -5.10 14.52 -0.86
N HIS A 341 -4.11 13.63 -0.81
CA HIS A 341 -3.39 13.18 -2.01
C HIS A 341 -4.34 12.49 -3.00
N HIS A 342 -5.21 11.61 -2.50
CA HIS A 342 -6.15 10.84 -3.32
C HIS A 342 -7.41 11.62 -3.74
N GLY A 343 -7.65 12.80 -3.17
CA GLY A 343 -8.85 13.59 -3.46
C GLY A 343 -10.09 13.11 -2.70
N GLU A 344 -9.88 12.41 -1.58
CA GLU A 344 -10.91 11.85 -0.72
C GLU A 344 -11.18 12.80 0.48
N LEU A 345 -11.53 14.05 0.18
CA LEU A 345 -11.72 15.08 1.22
C LEU A 345 -13.07 14.99 1.95
N LEU A 346 -14.04 14.32 1.33
CA LEU A 346 -15.38 14.17 1.87
C LEU A 346 -15.45 12.87 2.69
N PRO A 347 -16.24 12.83 3.78
CA PRO A 347 -16.50 11.61 4.54
C PRO A 347 -17.00 10.49 3.62
N MET A 348 -16.76 9.22 3.96
CA MET A 348 -17.15 8.14 3.04
C MET A 348 -18.66 8.03 2.86
N ARG A 349 -19.43 8.33 3.93
CA ARG A 349 -20.88 8.52 3.91
C ARG A 349 -21.41 9.68 3.05
N ALA A 350 -20.54 10.54 2.48
CA ALA A 350 -20.99 11.62 1.61
C ALA A 350 -21.71 11.05 0.37
N PRO A 351 -22.74 11.76 -0.16
CA PRO A 351 -23.49 11.29 -1.32
C PRO A 351 -22.56 10.98 -2.50
N TRP A 352 -22.84 9.87 -3.21
CA TRP A 352 -22.03 9.42 -4.34
C TRP A 352 -21.73 10.54 -5.35
N GLY A 353 -22.73 11.38 -5.68
CA GLY A 353 -22.54 12.49 -6.61
C GLY A 353 -21.53 13.54 -6.13
N ALA A 354 -21.48 13.83 -4.82
CA ALA A 354 -20.50 14.76 -4.25
C ALA A 354 -19.09 14.16 -4.31
N ARG A 355 -18.93 12.87 -4.02
CA ARG A 355 -17.66 12.15 -4.15
C ARG A 355 -17.19 12.10 -5.61
N MET A 356 -18.08 11.81 -6.55
CA MET A 356 -17.76 11.82 -7.99
C MET A 356 -17.36 13.21 -8.49
N PHE A 357 -18.04 14.27 -8.02
CA PHE A 357 -17.66 15.63 -8.33
C PHE A 357 -16.23 15.92 -7.85
N MET A 358 -15.88 15.52 -6.62
CA MET A 358 -14.54 15.73 -6.10
C MET A 358 -13.48 14.96 -6.90
N LYS A 359 -13.77 13.70 -7.27
CA LYS A 359 -12.90 12.90 -8.16
C LYS A 359 -12.72 13.57 -9.52
N LEU A 360 -13.80 14.06 -10.13
CA LEU A 360 -13.72 14.78 -11.40
C LEU A 360 -12.87 16.05 -11.27
N LEU A 361 -13.03 16.80 -10.18
CA LEU A 361 -12.21 17.97 -9.90
C LEU A 361 -10.73 17.60 -9.77
N TRP A 362 -10.40 16.55 -9.01
CA TRP A 362 -9.04 16.02 -8.86
C TRP A 362 -8.45 15.57 -10.20
N PHE A 363 -9.24 14.88 -11.02
CA PHE A 363 -8.84 14.45 -12.35
C PHE A 363 -8.54 15.64 -13.28
N LEU A 364 -9.40 16.66 -13.30
CA LEU A 364 -9.20 17.85 -14.15
C LEU A 364 -7.98 18.67 -13.70
N LEU A 365 -7.76 18.80 -12.39
CA LEU A 365 -6.59 19.49 -11.84
C LEU A 365 -5.30 18.67 -12.06
N GLY A 366 -5.37 17.34 -11.96
CA GLY A 366 -4.31 16.41 -12.33
C GLY A 366 -3.95 16.48 -13.81
N ALA A 367 -4.95 16.55 -14.70
CA ALA A 367 -4.75 16.78 -16.13
C ALA A 367 -4.09 18.15 -16.38
N GLY A 368 -4.47 19.17 -15.61
CA GLY A 368 -3.78 20.46 -15.58
C GLY A 368 -2.30 20.33 -15.19
N ALA A 369 -1.97 19.56 -14.15
CA ALA A 369 -0.60 19.30 -13.75
C ALA A 369 0.19 18.53 -14.84
N CYS A 370 -0.42 17.54 -15.49
CA CYS A 370 0.16 16.86 -16.65
C CYS A 370 0.48 17.85 -17.78
N PHE A 371 -0.47 18.74 -18.09
CA PHE A 371 -0.25 19.81 -19.06
C PHE A 371 0.92 20.70 -18.66
N LEU A 372 1.08 21.06 -17.39
CA LEU A 372 2.20 21.91 -16.93
C LEU A 372 3.55 21.23 -17.14
N SER A 373 3.68 19.96 -16.82
CA SER A 373 4.90 19.20 -17.05
C SER A 373 5.27 19.16 -18.55
N ILE A 374 4.29 18.81 -19.40
CA ILE A 374 4.50 18.70 -20.85
C ILE A 374 4.75 20.09 -21.48
N SER A 375 3.94 21.09 -21.16
CA SER A 375 4.06 22.44 -21.70
C SER A 375 5.37 23.12 -21.25
N GLY A 376 5.83 22.86 -20.03
CA GLY A 376 7.13 23.35 -19.55
C GLY A 376 8.29 22.85 -20.43
N LEU A 377 8.30 21.56 -20.73
CA LEU A 377 9.25 20.96 -21.68
C LEU A 377 9.12 21.60 -23.07
N LEU A 378 7.91 21.67 -23.64
CA LEU A 378 7.69 22.24 -24.96
C LEU A 378 8.12 23.72 -25.07
N ILE A 379 7.87 24.54 -24.04
CA ILE A 379 8.33 25.93 -23.98
C ILE A 379 9.86 25.99 -24.00
N PHE A 380 10.53 25.13 -23.21
CA PHE A 380 11.99 25.05 -23.19
C PHE A 380 12.55 24.62 -24.55
N LEU A 381 11.98 23.57 -25.16
CA LEU A 381 12.35 23.11 -26.49
C LEU A 381 12.13 24.20 -27.56
N GLY A 382 11.03 24.96 -27.46
CA GLY A 382 10.76 26.08 -28.35
C GLY A 382 11.75 27.25 -28.20
N ARG A 383 12.25 27.51 -26.97
CA ARG A 383 13.30 28.51 -26.72
C ARG A 383 14.65 28.06 -27.29
N THR A 384 15.00 26.80 -27.08
CA THR A 384 16.28 26.24 -27.55
C THR A 384 16.30 26.00 -29.06
N ARG A 385 15.20 25.59 -29.68
CA ARG A 385 15.09 25.47 -31.15
C ARG A 385 15.27 26.81 -31.86
N ARG A 386 14.70 27.91 -31.36
CA ARG A 386 14.96 29.24 -31.93
C ARG A 386 16.41 29.67 -31.75
N ALA A 387 16.99 29.43 -30.58
CA ALA A 387 18.42 29.69 -30.34
C ALA A 387 19.35 28.76 -31.16
N ALA A 388 18.85 27.61 -31.63
CA ALA A 388 19.59 26.64 -32.44
C ALA A 388 19.32 26.77 -33.95
N ALA A 389 18.22 27.39 -34.37
CA ALA A 389 17.90 27.65 -35.78
C ALA A 389 18.95 28.56 -36.43
N ASP A 390 19.61 29.40 -35.63
CA ASP A 390 20.76 30.22 -36.05
C ASP A 390 22.08 29.42 -36.18
N LEU A 391 22.09 28.12 -35.88
CA LEU A 391 23.32 27.33 -35.65
C LEU A 391 23.19 25.91 -36.24
N GLY A 392 23.56 25.74 -37.52
CA GLY A 392 23.26 24.60 -38.42
C GLY A 392 23.64 23.14 -38.01
N TRP A 393 23.61 22.24 -39.01
CA TRP A 393 23.49 20.77 -38.88
C TRP A 393 24.47 20.06 -37.91
N ARG A 394 25.69 20.56 -37.72
CA ARG A 394 26.70 20.00 -36.79
C ARG A 394 26.27 20.06 -35.30
N ARG A 395 25.21 20.80 -34.98
CA ARG A 395 24.58 20.85 -33.65
C ARG A 395 23.20 20.19 -33.57
N ALA A 396 22.70 19.52 -34.60
CA ALA A 396 21.64 18.52 -34.44
C ALA A 396 22.15 17.32 -33.61
N TRP A 397 23.42 16.94 -33.81
CA TRP A 397 24.19 16.07 -32.92
C TRP A 397 24.18 16.58 -31.46
N ARG A 398 24.01 17.90 -31.27
CA ARG A 398 23.50 18.62 -30.07
C ARG A 398 22.57 17.92 -29.09
N TRP A 399 21.58 17.27 -29.70
CA TRP A 399 20.36 16.77 -29.11
C TRP A 399 20.46 15.27 -28.87
N VAL A 400 21.22 14.58 -29.73
CA VAL A 400 21.49 13.13 -29.69
C VAL A 400 22.71 12.81 -28.80
N ARG A 401 23.70 13.71 -28.73
CA ARG A 401 24.96 13.48 -28.00
C ARG A 401 24.75 13.28 -26.50
N PRO A 402 25.56 12.45 -25.82
CA PRO A 402 25.33 12.16 -24.40
C PRO A 402 25.42 13.35 -23.46
N TRP A 403 26.24 14.33 -23.78
CA TRP A 403 26.51 15.48 -22.92
C TRP A 403 26.06 16.76 -23.60
N GLY A 404 25.21 17.53 -22.91
CA GLY A 404 24.64 18.79 -23.40
C GLY A 404 23.35 18.57 -24.22
N GLY A 405 22.32 19.34 -23.91
CA GLY A 405 20.96 19.19 -24.45
C GLY A 405 19.93 19.68 -23.42
N ALA A 406 18.63 19.59 -23.73
CA ALA A 406 17.58 20.16 -22.90
C ALA A 406 17.61 19.69 -21.44
N MET A 407 18.01 18.45 -21.14
CA MET A 407 18.04 17.91 -19.77
C MET A 407 19.46 17.64 -19.24
N GLY A 408 20.52 17.99 -19.98
CA GLY A 408 21.90 17.65 -19.58
C GLY A 408 22.09 16.15 -19.34
N VAL A 409 22.79 15.77 -18.27
CA VAL A 409 23.01 14.38 -17.85
C VAL A 409 21.73 13.69 -17.35
N PHE A 410 20.76 14.46 -16.84
CA PHE A 410 19.53 13.93 -16.25
C PHE A 410 18.64 13.19 -17.26
N LYS A 411 18.83 13.40 -18.58
CA LYS A 411 18.12 12.58 -19.58
C LYS A 411 18.40 11.09 -19.39
N TYR A 412 19.63 10.72 -19.03
CA TYR A 412 20.00 9.33 -18.82
C TYR A 412 19.41 8.75 -17.56
N VAL A 413 19.37 9.56 -16.50
CA VAL A 413 18.71 9.19 -15.25
C VAL A 413 17.23 8.92 -15.51
N ASN A 414 16.54 9.82 -16.23
CA ASN A 414 15.14 9.60 -16.59
C ASN A 414 14.96 8.35 -17.46
N VAL A 415 15.76 8.18 -18.52
CA VAL A 415 15.67 7.00 -19.39
C VAL A 415 15.93 5.72 -18.62
N LEU A 416 16.91 5.69 -17.72
CA LEU A 416 17.22 4.52 -16.88
C LEU A 416 16.03 4.18 -15.97
N ILE A 417 15.42 5.18 -15.33
CA ILE A 417 14.22 4.99 -14.50
C ILE A 417 13.08 4.43 -15.35
N LEU A 418 12.83 4.98 -16.54
CA LEU A 418 11.75 4.51 -17.43
C LEU A 418 12.00 3.11 -17.99
N VAL A 419 13.24 2.80 -18.38
CA VAL A 419 13.64 1.46 -18.84
C VAL A 419 13.47 0.46 -17.70
N GLY A 420 13.89 0.81 -16.49
CA GLY A 420 13.71 -0.04 -15.33
C GLY A 420 12.24 -0.22 -14.95
N ALA A 421 11.39 0.79 -15.13
CA ALA A 421 9.95 0.66 -14.97
C ALA A 421 9.34 -0.27 -16.04
N ALA A 422 9.74 -0.13 -17.30
CA ALA A 422 9.30 -1.02 -18.38
C ALA A 422 9.74 -2.47 -18.13
N ALA A 423 10.99 -2.69 -17.71
CA ALA A 423 11.50 -4.00 -17.32
C ALA A 423 10.72 -4.57 -16.13
N GLY A 424 10.43 -3.75 -15.12
CA GLY A 424 9.61 -4.14 -13.96
C GLY A 424 8.17 -4.49 -14.33
N ILE A 425 7.56 -3.79 -15.31
CA ILE A 425 6.24 -4.13 -15.85
C ILE A 425 6.29 -5.49 -16.56
N VAL A 426 7.27 -5.71 -17.44
CA VAL A 426 7.44 -6.99 -18.14
C VAL A 426 7.65 -8.10 -17.12
N LEU A 427 8.50 -7.89 -16.12
CA LEU A 427 8.74 -8.84 -15.03
C LEU A 427 7.44 -9.16 -14.28
N ALA A 428 6.70 -8.13 -13.85
CA ALA A 428 5.48 -8.32 -13.09
C ALA A 428 4.36 -9.00 -13.89
N THR A 429 4.26 -8.73 -15.20
CA THR A 429 3.21 -9.32 -16.06
C THR A 429 3.58 -10.71 -16.59
N THR A 430 4.87 -10.99 -16.81
CA THR A 430 5.33 -12.30 -17.32
C THR A 430 5.69 -13.29 -16.20
N MET A 431 6.26 -12.82 -15.09
CA MET A 431 6.59 -13.66 -13.93
C MET A 431 5.50 -13.65 -12.86
N GLY A 432 4.52 -12.75 -12.91
CA GLY A 432 3.37 -12.72 -11.99
C GLY A 432 2.49 -13.99 -12.00
N GLY A 433 2.76 -14.94 -12.90
CA GLY A 433 2.21 -16.29 -12.91
C GLY A 433 3.23 -17.43 -12.95
N ARG A 434 4.55 -17.13 -12.93
CA ARG A 434 5.65 -18.09 -13.12
C ARG A 434 6.81 -17.93 -12.13
N GLY A 435 6.67 -17.10 -11.10
CA GLY A 435 7.67 -17.06 -10.04
C GLY A 435 7.81 -18.47 -9.49
N ALA A 436 8.99 -19.07 -9.66
CA ALA A 436 9.30 -20.32 -9.01
C ALA A 436 8.96 -20.12 -7.52
N PRO A 437 8.18 -21.03 -6.90
CA PRO A 437 7.95 -20.96 -5.47
C PRO A 437 9.31 -20.79 -4.78
N PRO A 438 9.40 -19.97 -3.71
CA PRO A 438 10.65 -19.87 -2.97
C PRO A 438 11.12 -21.29 -2.63
N PRO A 439 12.44 -21.57 -2.65
CA PRO A 439 12.95 -22.91 -2.40
C PRO A 439 12.33 -23.42 -1.10
N THR A 440 11.62 -24.54 -1.21
CA THR A 440 10.71 -25.01 -0.17
C THR A 440 11.18 -26.39 0.27
N LEU A 441 11.35 -26.56 1.59
CA LEU A 441 11.59 -27.86 2.20
C LEU A 441 10.28 -28.36 2.75
N THR A 442 9.82 -29.53 2.30
CA THR A 442 8.60 -30.14 2.80
C THR A 442 8.95 -31.39 3.60
N TYR A 443 8.35 -31.49 4.77
CA TYR A 443 8.46 -32.65 5.66
C TYR A 443 7.18 -33.47 5.56
N ALA A 444 7.34 -34.79 5.49
CA ALA A 444 6.22 -35.72 5.41
C ALA A 444 5.29 -35.56 6.63
N PRO A 445 3.97 -35.73 6.46
CA PRO A 445 3.03 -35.67 7.57
C PRO A 445 3.39 -36.66 8.68
N ALA A 446 3.43 -36.17 9.92
CA ALA A 446 3.58 -37.00 11.12
C ALA A 446 2.27 -36.97 11.93
N SER A 447 1.91 -38.11 12.50
CA SER A 447 0.71 -38.26 13.32
C SER A 447 1.10 -38.22 14.80
N THR A 448 0.48 -37.32 15.57
CA THR A 448 0.70 -37.20 17.02
C THR A 448 -0.62 -36.99 17.73
N GLY A 449 -1.12 -38.04 18.39
CA GLY A 449 -2.50 -38.07 18.87
C GLY A 449 -3.52 -37.97 17.74
N VAL A 450 -4.41 -36.98 17.82
CA VAL A 450 -5.42 -36.66 16.79
C VAL A 450 -4.89 -35.73 15.70
N PHE A 451 -3.67 -35.20 15.85
CA PHE A 451 -3.11 -34.22 14.94
C PHE A 451 -2.26 -34.90 13.87
N HIS A 452 -2.61 -34.66 12.61
CA HIS A 452 -1.80 -35.03 11.46
C HIS A 452 -1.15 -33.77 10.88
N VAL A 453 0.13 -33.57 11.18
CA VAL A 453 0.85 -32.32 10.89
C VAL A 453 1.95 -32.57 9.87
N ALA A 454 1.92 -31.81 8.78
CA ALA A 454 3.03 -31.64 7.87
C ALA A 454 3.69 -30.29 8.14
N LEU A 455 4.97 -30.16 7.82
CA LEU A 455 5.69 -28.91 7.97
C LEU A 455 6.36 -28.51 6.67
N ARG A 456 6.35 -27.20 6.39
CA ARG A 456 7.03 -26.62 5.26
C ARG A 456 7.96 -25.49 5.72
N LEU A 457 9.22 -25.49 5.28
CA LEU A 457 10.15 -24.38 5.49
C LEU A 457 10.34 -23.59 4.20
N THR A 458 10.32 -22.27 4.31
CA THR A 458 10.76 -21.35 3.25
C THR A 458 11.78 -20.35 3.81
N PRO A 459 12.59 -19.69 2.96
CA PRO A 459 13.50 -18.65 3.44
C PRO A 459 12.69 -17.51 4.06
N ASP A 460 13.21 -16.89 5.11
CA ASP A 460 12.67 -15.61 5.57
C ASP A 460 12.94 -14.58 4.46
N MET A 461 11.89 -14.05 3.83
CA MET A 461 12.00 -13.09 2.72
C MET A 461 12.68 -11.77 3.11
N ARG A 462 12.94 -11.57 4.41
CA ARG A 462 13.73 -10.45 4.94
C ARG A 462 15.22 -10.78 5.10
N ALA A 463 15.60 -12.05 4.96
CA ALA A 463 16.98 -12.50 5.08
C ALA A 463 17.79 -12.18 3.81
N PRO A 464 19.09 -11.85 3.94
CA PRO A 464 19.93 -11.47 2.80
C PRO A 464 20.32 -12.62 1.87
N SER A 465 20.18 -13.88 2.31
CA SER A 465 20.54 -15.06 1.52
C SER A 465 19.30 -15.72 0.90
N PRO A 466 19.33 -16.08 -0.40
CA PRO A 466 18.28 -16.87 -1.05
C PRO A 466 18.36 -18.36 -0.70
N GLU A 467 19.43 -18.83 -0.05
CA GLU A 467 19.63 -20.22 0.33
C GLU A 467 18.76 -20.60 1.53
N LEU A 468 17.99 -21.69 1.40
CA LEU A 468 17.00 -22.08 2.40
C LEU A 468 17.64 -22.56 3.73
N LEU A 469 18.68 -23.39 3.64
CA LEU A 469 19.40 -23.92 4.80
C LEU A 469 20.83 -23.38 4.77
N HIS A 470 21.11 -22.39 5.60
CA HIS A 470 22.46 -21.90 5.84
C HIS A 470 22.69 -21.67 7.34
N PRO A 471 23.93 -21.87 7.85
CA PRO A 471 24.25 -21.65 9.26
C PRO A 471 23.82 -20.27 9.75
N GLY A 472 23.11 -20.22 10.86
CA GLY A 472 22.60 -18.95 11.41
C GLY A 472 21.55 -18.26 10.52
N GLY A 473 20.99 -18.96 9.53
CA GLY A 473 19.94 -18.46 8.67
C GLY A 473 18.58 -18.35 9.35
N ARG A 474 17.70 -17.50 8.80
CA ARG A 474 16.30 -17.38 9.24
C ARG A 474 15.37 -18.05 8.25
N VAL A 475 14.47 -18.88 8.76
CA VAL A 475 13.46 -19.58 7.96
C VAL A 475 12.07 -19.35 8.55
N MET A 476 11.06 -19.49 7.70
CA MET A 476 9.67 -19.47 8.09
C MET A 476 9.12 -20.89 8.02
N ALA A 477 8.61 -21.38 9.14
CA ALA A 477 7.97 -22.70 9.23
C ALA A 477 6.45 -22.56 9.13
N PHE A 478 5.83 -23.34 8.25
CA PHE A 478 4.39 -23.36 8.00
C PHE A 478 3.84 -24.76 8.31
N PRO A 479 3.21 -24.96 9.48
CA PRO A 479 2.52 -26.21 9.77
C PRO A 479 1.20 -26.28 9.00
N THR A 480 0.94 -27.46 8.43
CA THR A 480 -0.32 -27.79 7.74
C THR A 480 -0.94 -28.99 8.43
N PHE A 481 -2.22 -28.87 8.80
CA PHE A 481 -2.98 -29.91 9.48
C PHE A 481 -3.91 -30.57 8.45
N ALA A 482 -3.87 -31.91 8.32
CA ALA A 482 -4.59 -32.62 7.27
C ALA A 482 -6.10 -32.76 7.54
N ASP A 483 -6.53 -32.73 8.81
CA ASP A 483 -7.87 -33.18 9.22
C ASP A 483 -8.72 -32.10 9.91
N GLY A 484 -8.45 -30.80 9.68
CA GLY A 484 -9.25 -29.72 10.25
C GLY A 484 -9.14 -29.55 11.77
N HIS A 485 -8.33 -30.38 12.43
CA HIS A 485 -8.08 -30.35 13.88
C HIS A 485 -7.20 -29.18 14.35
N TYR A 486 -6.93 -28.17 13.50
CA TYR A 486 -6.12 -27.01 13.90
C TYR A 486 -6.72 -26.28 15.12
N ARG A 487 -8.05 -26.20 15.18
CA ARG A 487 -8.77 -25.54 16.28
C ARG A 487 -8.74 -26.35 17.59
N ASP A 488 -8.49 -27.65 17.51
CA ASP A 488 -8.35 -28.51 18.69
C ASP A 488 -7.01 -28.29 19.40
N ALA A 489 -6.08 -27.58 18.76
CA ALA A 489 -4.84 -27.12 19.36
C ALA A 489 -5.07 -25.80 20.12
N ARG A 490 -4.91 -25.85 21.44
CA ARG A 490 -4.88 -24.67 22.31
C ARG A 490 -3.60 -23.86 22.14
N SER A 491 -2.47 -24.53 21.94
CA SER A 491 -1.21 -23.86 21.57
C SER A 491 -0.35 -24.76 20.70
N ILE A 492 0.42 -24.14 19.79
CA ILE A 492 1.37 -24.83 18.92
C ILE A 492 2.71 -24.12 19.03
N LEU A 493 3.75 -24.89 19.36
CA LEU A 493 5.14 -24.44 19.40
C LEU A 493 5.94 -25.20 18.35
N ILE A 494 6.82 -24.51 17.64
CA ILE A 494 7.78 -25.12 16.72
C ILE A 494 9.17 -24.71 17.13
N GLY A 495 10.12 -25.64 17.14
CA GLY A 495 11.50 -25.35 17.47
C GLY A 495 12.49 -26.26 16.76
N ILE A 496 13.76 -25.90 16.87
CA ILE A 496 14.88 -26.70 16.37
C ILE A 496 15.78 -27.03 17.56
N THR A 497 16.14 -28.30 17.69
CA THR A 497 17.11 -28.79 18.66
C THR A 497 18.42 -29.06 17.94
N GLY A 498 19.53 -28.49 18.41
CA GLY A 498 20.87 -28.73 17.83
C GLY A 498 21.56 -29.97 18.40
N ALA A 499 22.64 -30.43 17.75
CA ALA A 499 23.41 -31.64 18.05
C ALA A 499 23.89 -31.81 19.51
N ARG A 500 23.94 -30.74 20.32
CA ARG A 500 24.35 -30.79 21.74
C ARG A 500 23.18 -30.83 22.74
N GLY A 501 21.95 -31.09 22.28
CA GLY A 501 20.78 -31.21 23.17
C GLY A 501 20.31 -29.88 23.78
N SER A 502 20.85 -28.74 23.35
CA SER A 502 20.28 -27.44 23.68
C SER A 502 18.98 -27.27 22.90
N SER A 503 17.85 -27.60 23.52
CA SER A 503 16.53 -27.30 22.96
C SER A 503 16.41 -25.78 22.80
N GLY A 504 16.33 -25.29 21.56
CA GLY A 504 15.93 -23.92 21.33
C GLY A 504 14.56 -23.67 21.98
N ARG A 505 14.35 -22.50 22.58
CA ARG A 505 13.02 -22.12 23.10
C ARG A 505 12.04 -22.15 21.92
N GLY A 506 11.03 -23.02 21.98
CA GLY A 506 10.02 -23.13 20.92
C GLY A 506 9.36 -21.80 20.64
N VAL A 507 9.11 -21.51 19.38
CA VAL A 507 8.43 -20.32 18.90
C VAL A 507 6.95 -20.65 18.72
N ARG A 508 6.07 -19.81 19.26
CA ARG A 508 4.63 -19.98 19.09
C ARG A 508 4.23 -19.75 17.64
N VAL A 509 3.47 -20.68 17.10
CA VAL A 509 2.86 -20.54 15.78
C VAL A 509 1.79 -19.46 15.83
N MET A 510 1.83 -18.58 14.84
CA MET A 510 0.88 -17.48 14.64
C MET A 510 0.16 -17.70 13.32
N GLY A 511 -1.02 -17.13 13.12
CA GLY A 511 -1.74 -17.24 11.85
C GLY A 511 -2.83 -18.32 11.89
N ALA A 512 -3.83 -18.13 11.02
CA ALA A 512 -5.06 -18.90 11.06
C ALA A 512 -4.79 -20.30 10.48
N GLU A 513 -5.78 -21.17 10.49
CA GLU A 513 -5.67 -22.47 9.81
C GLU A 513 -5.22 -22.27 8.34
N LYS A 514 -4.19 -23.02 7.91
CA LYS A 514 -3.49 -22.89 6.61
C LYS A 514 -2.74 -21.58 6.35
N LEU A 515 -2.72 -20.68 7.34
CA LEU A 515 -1.92 -19.47 7.43
C LEU A 515 -0.94 -19.47 8.59
N ALA A 516 -0.88 -20.58 9.31
CA ALA A 516 -0.04 -20.78 10.45
C ALA A 516 1.43 -20.68 10.04
N PHE A 517 2.20 -19.87 10.77
CA PHE A 517 3.63 -19.70 10.57
C PHE A 517 4.37 -19.46 11.88
N ALA A 518 5.64 -19.84 11.93
CA ALA A 518 6.57 -19.51 12.99
C ALA A 518 7.93 -19.12 12.40
N PRO A 519 8.49 -17.95 12.74
CA PRO A 519 9.86 -17.62 12.38
C PRO A 519 10.82 -18.47 13.22
N LEU A 520 11.74 -19.17 12.57
CA LEU A 520 12.75 -20.01 13.21
C LEU A 520 14.16 -19.52 12.85
N GLN A 521 15.05 -19.66 13.83
CA GLN A 521 16.48 -19.41 13.67
C GLN A 521 17.18 -20.75 13.49
N LEU A 522 17.88 -20.93 12.36
CA LEU A 522 18.68 -22.12 12.12
C LEU A 522 19.93 -22.10 13.02
N PRO A 523 20.35 -23.25 13.58
CA PRO A 523 21.58 -23.35 14.34
C PRO A 523 22.81 -23.19 13.44
N GLU A 524 23.95 -22.82 14.04
CA GLU A 524 25.25 -22.76 13.33
C GLU A 524 25.70 -24.15 12.87
N ASN A 525 25.45 -25.17 13.70
CA ASN A 525 25.65 -26.57 13.34
C ASN A 525 24.29 -27.24 13.08
N MET A 526 24.07 -27.65 11.83
CA MET A 526 22.85 -28.34 11.38
C MET A 526 23.02 -29.86 11.27
N GLU A 527 24.22 -30.39 11.48
CA GLU A 527 24.42 -31.85 11.58
C GLU A 527 23.59 -32.37 12.76
N GLU A 528 22.78 -33.41 12.53
CA GLU A 528 21.89 -34.02 13.53
C GLU A 528 20.85 -33.07 14.16
N ALA A 529 20.62 -31.89 13.58
CA ALA A 529 19.58 -31.00 14.07
C ALA A 529 18.18 -31.58 13.81
N GLU A 530 17.30 -31.49 14.81
CA GLU A 530 15.93 -31.97 14.72
C GLU A 530 14.94 -30.80 14.80
N LEU A 531 13.99 -30.80 13.88
CA LEU A 531 12.86 -29.89 13.84
C LEU A 531 11.67 -30.56 14.51
N TRP A 532 11.05 -29.89 15.48
CA TRP A 532 9.95 -30.45 16.24
C TRP A 532 8.77 -29.51 16.31
N VAL A 533 7.58 -30.09 16.45
CA VAL A 533 6.33 -29.40 16.75
C VAL A 533 5.75 -29.97 18.03
N GLU A 534 5.32 -29.09 18.93
CA GLU A 534 4.61 -29.41 20.15
C GLU A 534 3.21 -28.78 20.08
N ILE A 535 2.19 -29.59 20.30
CA ILE A 535 0.79 -29.20 20.21
C ILE A 535 0.16 -29.50 21.57
N THR A 536 -0.34 -28.46 22.23
CA THR A 536 -1.15 -28.62 23.44
C THR A 536 -2.61 -28.60 23.06
N SER A 537 -3.36 -29.66 23.33
CA SER A 537 -4.81 -29.71 23.12
C SER A 537 -5.58 -29.02 24.26
N TRP A 538 -6.88 -28.79 24.05
CA TRP A 538 -7.75 -28.17 25.05
C TRP A 538 -7.88 -28.97 26.35
N ASP A 539 -7.78 -30.29 26.29
CA ASP A 539 -7.74 -31.18 27.47
C ASP A 539 -6.39 -31.17 28.21
N GLY A 540 -5.43 -30.34 27.77
CA GLY A 540 -4.12 -30.16 28.38
C GLY A 540 -3.10 -31.23 28.00
N LYS A 541 -3.42 -32.18 27.12
CA LYS A 541 -2.44 -33.15 26.63
C LYS A 541 -1.43 -32.49 25.69
N VAL A 542 -0.18 -32.92 25.80
CA VAL A 542 0.92 -32.45 24.96
C VAL A 542 1.27 -33.53 23.94
N HIS A 543 1.23 -33.15 22.67
CA HIS A 543 1.52 -34.00 21.53
C HIS A 543 2.78 -33.49 20.83
N ARG A 544 3.72 -34.38 20.51
CA ARG A 544 4.98 -34.01 19.85
C ARG A 544 5.18 -34.80 18.56
N ALA A 545 5.71 -34.14 17.55
CA ALA A 545 6.25 -34.75 16.35
C ALA A 545 7.59 -34.12 16.00
N GLN A 546 8.49 -34.89 15.40
CA GLN A 546 9.85 -34.45 15.10
C GLN A 546 10.34 -35.02 13.76
N TRP A 547 11.20 -34.26 13.10
CA TRP A 547 11.82 -34.59 11.82
C TRP A 547 13.30 -34.22 11.83
N PRO A 548 14.17 -35.01 11.18
CA PRO A 548 15.55 -34.60 10.95
C PRO A 548 15.58 -33.42 9.97
N LEU A 549 16.26 -32.33 10.35
CA LEU A 549 16.27 -31.06 9.62
C LEU A 549 16.80 -31.20 8.18
N VAL A 550 17.78 -32.08 7.97
CA VAL A 550 18.46 -32.27 6.68
C VAL A 550 18.02 -33.56 5.99
N ALA A 551 17.97 -34.69 6.71
CA ALA A 551 17.80 -36.02 6.12
C ALA A 551 16.34 -36.45 5.84
N GLY A 552 15.34 -35.74 6.38
CA GLY A 552 13.91 -36.08 6.26
C GLY A 552 13.16 -35.29 5.18
N SER A 553 13.91 -34.58 4.34
CA SER A 553 13.36 -33.59 3.42
C SER A 553 13.23 -34.10 2.00
N THR A 554 12.07 -33.85 1.38
CA THR A 554 11.95 -33.88 -0.08
C THR A 554 11.99 -32.44 -0.56
N ALA A 555 13.04 -32.06 -1.27
CA ALA A 555 13.04 -30.83 -2.05
C ALA A 555 11.97 -31.00 -3.13
N ASP A 556 10.90 -30.21 -3.09
CA ASP A 556 9.88 -30.23 -4.12
C ASP A 556 10.47 -29.59 -5.39
N PRO A 557 10.65 -30.34 -6.50
CA PRO A 557 11.12 -29.77 -7.74
C PRO A 557 9.92 -29.18 -8.48
N SER A 558 9.42 -28.01 -8.05
CA SER A 558 8.40 -27.26 -8.80
C SER A 558 8.83 -25.85 -9.17
#